data_AF-A0A4Z2BYR8-F1
#
_entry.id   AF-A0A4Z2BYR8-F1
#
_cell.length_a   1.000
_cell.length_b   1.000
_cell.length_c   1.000
_cell.angle_alpha   90.00
_cell.angle_beta   90.00
_cell.angle_gamma   90.00
#
_symmetry.space_group_name_H-M   'P 1'
#
loop_
_entity.id
_entity.type
_entity.pdbx_description
1 polymer ?
#
loop_
_entity_poly.entity_id
_entity_poly.type
_entity_poly.pdbx_seq_one_letter_code
_entity_poly.pdbx_strand_id
1 'polypeptide(L)'
;MRRFLTTRTFAFPWFRADGTPSESSPLIPKADPEAGDSEDLGDVTTEPEQDGPNRGHYSNGSAYTKQARPRVRYSLTDHFLKYFLFLSNLMFTILGLVVLGLGMWGLISKESFAQEKISSIGTDPMLVLVSLGVVLTALCLLGSVGALRENGVLLKVFSAVVLVLLAAQVLVAILSYTTQDQIRGYLRSGMLTAMARYQDDLDLRFIVDEIQTNLQCCGADDYRDWEVNIYYNCSAPGVLACGVPATCCVDPLENGTVWNSQCGVGAQKLDEFTAQTVIFLGGCLGGISRWIEQHQGLIGTIGIVVLGVQILTLFITTRLLESIQWHKALYNTVK
;
A
#
# COMPACT_ATOMS: atom_id res chain seq x y z
N MET A 1 40.39 -17.52 5.07
CA MET A 1 40.83 -16.10 5.15
C MET A 1 39.55 -15.26 5.04
N ARG A 2 39.17 -14.30 5.92
CA ARG A 2 39.78 -12.97 6.21
C ARG A 2 40.19 -12.27 4.90
N ARG A 3 39.73 -11.07 4.50
CA ARG A 3 38.90 -9.95 5.04
C ARG A 3 38.11 -9.36 3.84
N PHE A 4 37.08 -8.51 3.93
CA PHE A 4 36.38 -7.81 5.04
C PHE A 4 34.92 -7.45 4.60
N LEU A 5 34.20 -6.63 5.38
CA LEU A 5 33.03 -5.85 4.96
C LEU A 5 33.40 -4.36 4.85
N THR A 6 32.81 -3.62 3.90
CA THR A 6 32.85 -2.15 3.90
C THR A 6 31.53 -1.58 3.38
N THR A 7 30.57 -1.31 4.28
CA THR A 7 29.37 -0.54 3.95
C THR A 7 29.70 0.95 3.82
N ARG A 8 29.25 1.60 2.75
CA ARG A 8 29.33 3.06 2.58
C ARG A 8 27.92 3.64 2.48
N THR A 9 27.45 4.21 3.58
CA THR A 9 26.24 5.04 3.61
C THR A 9 26.54 6.40 2.97
N PHE A 10 25.83 6.74 1.90
CA PHE A 10 25.81 8.12 1.38
C PHE A 10 24.71 8.90 2.09
N ALA A 11 25.12 9.97 2.79
CA ALA A 11 24.22 11.04 3.20
C ALA A 11 24.51 12.26 2.31
N PHE A 12 23.47 12.98 1.87
CA PHE A 12 23.61 14.24 1.16
C PHE A 12 22.98 15.37 2.00
N PRO A 13 23.63 16.55 2.09
CA PRO A 13 23.19 17.62 2.98
C PRO A 13 22.28 18.63 2.28
N TRP A 14 21.45 19.35 3.04
CA TRP A 14 21.17 20.77 2.80
C TRP A 14 20.52 21.39 4.03
N PHE A 15 21.30 22.19 4.78
CA PHE A 15 20.93 23.55 5.20
C PHE A 15 22.12 24.19 5.95
N ARG A 16 22.60 25.32 5.44
CA ARG A 16 23.53 26.23 6.13
C ARG A 16 22.84 27.57 6.27
N ALA A 17 22.89 28.14 7.47
CA ALA A 17 22.79 29.57 7.73
C ALA A 17 23.79 29.85 8.87
N ASP A 18 24.66 30.83 8.68
CA ASP A 18 25.87 30.98 9.50
C ASP A 18 25.68 31.92 10.71
N GLY A 19 26.51 31.75 11.74
CA GLY A 19 26.54 32.61 12.94
C GLY A 19 27.59 32.15 13.95
N THR A 20 28.66 32.94 14.10
CA THR A 20 29.83 32.70 14.99
C THR A 20 30.30 34.03 15.60
N PRO A 21 31.29 34.07 16.53
CA PRO A 21 31.45 33.27 17.75
C PRO A 21 31.80 34.14 19.01
N SER A 22 31.62 33.61 20.23
CA SER A 22 32.26 34.01 21.52
C SER A 22 31.48 33.41 22.72
N GLU A 23 31.99 33.28 23.96
CA GLU A 23 33.33 33.00 24.50
C GLU A 23 33.18 32.48 25.96
N SER A 24 34.22 31.88 26.54
CA SER A 24 34.51 31.66 27.98
C SER A 24 33.41 31.37 29.05
N SER A 25 33.53 30.20 29.70
CA SER A 25 33.19 29.96 31.13
C SER A 25 34.27 30.59 32.05
N PRO A 26 34.19 30.66 33.42
CA PRO A 26 33.37 29.86 34.38
C PRO A 26 32.92 30.58 35.70
N LEU A 27 32.56 29.78 36.74
CA LEU A 27 32.52 30.05 38.21
C LEU A 27 31.17 30.38 38.92
N ILE A 28 31.20 30.22 40.26
CA ILE A 28 30.19 29.68 41.23
C ILE A 28 30.66 30.09 42.67
N PRO A 29 29.89 30.18 43.81
CA PRO A 29 28.53 29.68 44.19
C PRO A 29 27.61 30.70 44.95
N LYS A 30 26.55 30.19 45.64
CA LYS A 30 25.73 30.73 46.77
C LYS A 30 24.47 31.55 46.45
N ALA A 31 23.45 31.66 47.33
CA ALA A 31 22.80 30.77 48.32
C ALA A 31 21.67 31.54 49.05
N ASP A 32 20.47 30.93 49.20
CA ASP A 32 19.50 30.85 50.33
C ASP A 32 19.57 31.88 51.51
N PRO A 33 18.44 32.26 52.18
CA PRO A 33 17.36 31.33 52.58
C PRO A 33 15.88 31.84 52.68
N GLU A 34 14.94 30.87 52.79
CA GLU A 34 13.72 30.78 53.65
C GLU A 34 12.65 31.92 53.65
N ALA A 35 11.39 31.74 54.08
CA ALA A 35 10.68 30.62 54.76
C ALA A 35 9.20 30.52 54.31
N GLY A 36 8.45 29.52 54.80
CA GLY A 36 6.98 29.48 54.78
C GLY A 36 6.32 28.46 53.85
N ASP A 37 5.70 27.35 54.26
CA ASP A 37 5.69 26.46 55.45
C ASP A 37 4.29 25.79 55.47
N SER A 38 4.22 24.47 55.70
CA SER A 38 3.07 23.57 55.95
C SER A 38 3.37 22.20 55.27
N GLU A 39 4.18 21.31 55.84
CA GLU A 39 3.92 20.43 57.02
C GLU A 39 2.71 19.47 56.89
N ASP A 40 2.66 18.24 57.42
CA ASP A 40 3.65 17.12 57.51
C ASP A 40 2.82 15.80 57.83
N LEU A 41 3.20 14.64 58.40
CA LEU A 41 4.41 14.03 58.98
C LEU A 41 4.31 12.48 58.92
N GLY A 42 5.45 11.80 58.72
CA GLY A 42 5.72 10.45 59.26
C GLY A 42 5.19 9.21 58.51
N ASP A 43 5.59 7.98 58.88
CA ASP A 43 6.50 7.61 59.97
C ASP A 43 7.28 6.28 59.73
N VAL A 44 8.27 6.06 60.60
CA VAL A 44 9.30 5.00 60.77
C VAL A 44 8.94 3.54 60.48
N THR A 45 9.97 2.77 60.10
CA THR A 45 10.05 1.31 60.31
C THR A 45 11.30 0.94 61.13
N THR A 46 11.13 0.44 62.35
CA THR A 46 12.20 -0.22 63.15
C THR A 46 11.62 -1.34 64.03
N GLU A 47 12.15 -2.55 63.82
CA GLU A 47 12.42 -3.61 64.82
C GLU A 47 11.28 -4.22 65.69
N PRO A 48 11.45 -5.49 66.10
CA PRO A 48 10.74 -6.07 67.25
C PRO A 48 11.70 -6.75 68.25
N GLU A 49 11.74 -6.30 69.52
CA GLU A 49 12.34 -7.08 70.61
C GLU A 49 11.47 -7.12 71.90
N GLN A 50 11.33 -8.36 72.39
CA GLN A 50 10.88 -8.93 73.68
C GLN A 50 10.04 -8.18 74.74
N ASP A 51 8.96 -8.90 75.14
CA ASP A 51 8.47 -9.17 76.51
C ASP A 51 7.56 -8.15 77.26
N GLY A 52 6.78 -8.65 78.22
CA GLY A 52 5.94 -7.88 79.15
C GLY A 52 4.40 -7.98 78.92
N PRO A 53 3.60 -8.53 79.86
CA PRO A 53 2.15 -8.69 79.68
C PRO A 53 1.28 -7.71 80.50
N ASN A 54 0.12 -7.27 79.97
CA ASN A 54 -1.21 -7.54 80.57
C ASN A 54 -2.46 -6.99 79.83
N ARG A 55 -3.50 -7.84 79.79
CA ARG A 55 -4.93 -7.56 80.09
C ARG A 55 -5.64 -6.40 79.34
N GLY A 56 -6.15 -6.71 78.15
CA GLY A 56 -6.86 -5.77 77.25
C GLY A 56 -8.35 -5.50 77.53
N HIS A 57 -9.09 -5.16 76.47
CA HIS A 57 -10.57 -5.25 76.43
C HIS A 57 -11.08 -5.49 74.99
N TYR A 58 -12.28 -6.06 74.86
CA TYR A 58 -12.92 -6.35 73.56
C TYR A 58 -13.53 -5.11 72.90
N SER A 59 -13.43 -5.01 71.56
CA SER A 59 -14.36 -4.28 70.69
C SER A 59 -14.24 -4.75 69.24
N ASN A 60 -15.34 -5.16 68.62
CA ASN A 60 -15.38 -5.54 67.21
C ASN A 60 -15.38 -4.28 66.31
N GLY A 61 -14.32 -4.05 65.55
CA GLY A 61 -14.27 -3.07 64.46
C GLY A 61 -14.47 -3.76 63.11
N SER A 62 -15.46 -3.33 62.33
CA SER A 62 -15.74 -3.95 61.02
C SER A 62 -14.57 -3.75 60.05
N ALA A 63 -14.04 -4.85 59.50
CA ALA A 63 -12.90 -4.83 58.60
C ALA A 63 -13.29 -4.33 57.19
N TYR A 64 -13.27 -3.02 57.01
CA TYR A 64 -13.36 -2.40 55.68
C TYR A 64 -12.15 -2.77 54.84
N THR A 65 -12.30 -3.81 54.01
CA THR A 65 -11.31 -4.21 53.01
C THR A 65 -11.10 -3.07 52.01
N LYS A 66 -9.96 -2.38 52.11
CA LYS A 66 -9.51 -1.41 51.10
C LYS A 66 -9.37 -2.14 49.76
N GLN A 67 -10.36 -2.00 48.90
CA GLN A 67 -10.46 -2.66 47.60
C GLN A 67 -9.36 -2.15 46.67
N ALA A 68 -8.20 -2.80 46.71
CA ALA A 68 -7.01 -2.43 45.96
C ALA A 68 -7.27 -2.60 44.45
N ARG A 69 -7.58 -1.50 43.75
CA ARG A 69 -7.72 -1.50 42.29
C ARG A 69 -6.43 -2.03 41.67
N PRO A 70 -6.46 -3.10 40.85
CA PRO A 70 -5.25 -3.57 40.18
C PRO A 70 -4.76 -2.50 39.21
N ARG A 71 -3.53 -2.00 39.41
CA ARG A 71 -2.83 -1.21 38.39
C ARG A 71 -2.42 -2.15 37.25
N VAL A 72 -3.36 -2.40 36.33
CA VAL A 72 -3.12 -3.18 35.13
C VAL A 72 -2.02 -2.51 34.31
N ARG A 73 -0.86 -3.17 34.22
CA ARG A 73 0.35 -2.66 33.57
C ARG A 73 0.43 -3.25 32.17
N TYR A 74 0.07 -2.46 31.15
CA TYR A 74 0.39 -2.80 29.75
C TYR A 74 1.89 -3.13 29.64
N SER A 75 2.23 -4.21 28.94
CA SER A 75 3.61 -4.57 28.66
C SER A 75 4.26 -3.53 27.74
N LEU A 76 5.58 -3.39 27.78
CA LEU A 76 6.30 -2.61 26.77
C LEU A 76 6.03 -3.17 25.37
N THR A 77 5.92 -4.50 25.24
CA THR A 77 5.54 -5.18 24.00
C THR A 77 4.21 -4.69 23.46
N ASP A 78 3.18 -4.55 24.29
CA ASP A 78 1.84 -4.12 23.86
C ASP A 78 1.86 -2.69 23.29
N HIS A 79 2.67 -1.80 23.90
CA HIS A 79 2.89 -0.46 23.38
C HIS A 79 3.60 -0.48 22.03
N PHE A 80 4.67 -1.26 21.88
CA PHE A 80 5.36 -1.40 20.59
C PHE A 80 4.43 -1.96 19.51
N LEU A 81 3.65 -3.00 19.82
CA LEU A 81 2.65 -3.57 18.91
C LEU A 81 1.58 -2.56 18.51
N LYS A 82 1.03 -1.80 19.48
CA LYS A 82 0.03 -0.74 19.23
C LYS A 82 0.58 0.36 18.31
N TYR A 83 1.76 0.90 18.60
CA TYR A 83 2.36 1.96 17.79
C TYR A 83 2.83 1.47 16.42
N PHE A 84 3.33 0.24 16.30
CA PHE A 84 3.68 -0.37 15.01
C PHE A 84 2.45 -0.59 14.13
N LEU A 85 1.36 -1.13 14.69
CA LEU A 85 0.10 -1.33 13.96
C LEU A 85 -0.50 0.02 13.52
N PHE A 86 -0.46 1.03 14.39
CA PHE A 86 -0.90 2.39 14.05
C PHE A 86 -0.06 3.00 12.92
N LEU A 87 1.27 3.01 13.05
CA LEU A 87 2.18 3.66 12.11
C LEU A 87 2.16 2.99 10.72
N SER A 88 2.12 1.66 10.67
CA SER A 88 2.00 0.91 9.40
C SER A 88 0.67 1.20 8.70
N ASN A 89 -0.46 1.16 9.41
CA ASN A 89 -1.76 1.53 8.83
C ASN A 89 -1.81 3.02 8.45
N LEU A 90 -1.15 3.92 9.17
CA LEU A 90 -1.06 5.34 8.79
C LEU A 90 -0.30 5.51 7.47
N MET A 91 0.83 4.83 7.28
CA MET A 91 1.57 4.85 6.01
C MET A 91 0.72 4.31 4.85
N PHE A 92 0.03 3.18 5.02
CA PHE A 92 -0.87 2.66 3.99
C PHE A 92 -2.09 3.57 3.74
N THR A 93 -2.58 4.29 4.77
CA THR A 93 -3.64 5.30 4.61
C THR A 93 -3.18 6.45 3.72
N ILE A 94 -1.95 6.95 3.91
CA ILE A 94 -1.36 8.02 3.10
C ILE A 94 -1.17 7.54 1.65
N LEU A 95 -0.66 6.33 1.44
CA LEU A 95 -0.51 5.73 0.11
C LEU A 95 -1.87 5.59 -0.60
N GLY A 96 -2.91 5.10 0.11
CA GLY A 96 -4.28 5.02 -0.41
C GLY A 96 -4.86 6.39 -0.78
N LEU A 97 -4.57 7.44 0.01
CA LEU A 97 -4.98 8.82 -0.30
C LEU A 97 -4.27 9.39 -1.53
N VAL A 98 -3.00 9.04 -1.76
CA VAL A 98 -2.27 9.40 -3.00
C VAL A 98 -2.90 8.70 -4.20
N VAL A 99 -3.19 7.39 -4.11
CA VAL A 99 -3.88 6.62 -5.17
C VAL A 99 -5.25 7.22 -5.46
N LEU A 100 -6.06 7.49 -4.43
CA LEU A 100 -7.37 8.14 -4.56
C LEU A 100 -7.25 9.53 -5.22
N GLY A 101 -6.27 10.33 -4.81
CA GLY A 101 -6.02 11.65 -5.39
C GLY A 101 -5.65 11.61 -6.87
N LEU A 102 -4.81 10.65 -7.29
CA LEU A 102 -4.46 10.43 -8.69
C LEU A 102 -5.67 9.99 -9.53
N GLY A 103 -6.50 9.09 -9.00
CA GLY A 103 -7.71 8.64 -9.69
C GLY A 103 -8.76 9.75 -9.83
N MET A 104 -8.96 10.55 -8.77
CA MET A 104 -9.85 11.71 -8.81
C MET A 104 -9.33 12.79 -9.78
N TRP A 105 -8.01 13.01 -9.85
CA TRP A 105 -7.39 13.89 -10.84
C TRP A 105 -7.61 13.39 -12.27
N GLY A 106 -7.46 12.08 -12.50
CA GLY A 106 -7.76 11.43 -13.79
C GLY A 106 -9.22 11.64 -14.21
N LEU A 107 -10.18 11.34 -13.34
CA LEU A 107 -11.61 11.56 -13.62
C LEU A 107 -11.94 13.03 -13.88
N ILE A 108 -11.45 13.98 -13.06
CA ILE A 108 -11.70 15.42 -13.28
C ILE A 108 -11.08 15.89 -14.61
N SER A 109 -9.91 15.35 -14.97
CA SER A 109 -9.29 15.62 -16.27
C SER A 109 -10.17 15.07 -17.41
N LYS A 110 -10.67 13.84 -17.30
CA LYS A 110 -11.62 13.23 -18.28
C LYS A 110 -12.87 14.07 -18.47
N GLU A 111 -13.57 14.44 -17.40
CA GLU A 111 -14.83 15.22 -17.46
C GLU A 111 -14.67 16.53 -18.24
N SER A 112 -13.49 17.17 -18.18
CA SER A 112 -13.19 18.38 -18.95
C SER A 112 -13.13 18.19 -20.47
N PHE A 113 -13.01 16.95 -20.95
CA PHE A 113 -13.04 16.56 -22.36
C PHE A 113 -14.30 15.74 -22.74
N ALA A 114 -14.97 15.10 -21.77
CA ALA A 114 -15.88 13.97 -22.02
C ALA A 114 -17.37 14.30 -22.16
N GLN A 115 -17.76 15.58 -22.26
CA GLN A 115 -19.16 16.05 -22.17
C GLN A 115 -20.12 15.59 -23.32
N GLU A 116 -19.71 14.65 -24.19
CA GLU A 116 -20.55 14.07 -25.26
C GLU A 116 -20.75 12.53 -25.21
N LYS A 117 -19.99 11.74 -24.44
CA LYS A 117 -20.05 10.24 -24.55
C LYS A 117 -20.40 9.51 -23.24
N ILE A 118 -21.69 9.38 -22.96
CA ILE A 118 -22.22 8.46 -21.95
C ILE A 118 -22.13 7.00 -22.47
N SER A 119 -21.12 6.21 -22.06
CA SER A 119 -21.12 4.74 -22.30
C SER A 119 -20.11 3.92 -21.49
N SER A 120 -20.64 2.96 -20.71
CA SER A 120 -19.93 1.92 -19.93
C SER A 120 -19.25 2.38 -18.63
N ILE A 121 -20.07 2.63 -17.61
CA ILE A 121 -19.68 2.88 -16.21
C ILE A 121 -18.84 1.72 -15.61
N GLY A 122 -18.87 0.52 -16.20
CA GLY A 122 -18.19 -0.67 -15.67
C GLY A 122 -16.73 -0.89 -16.09
N THR A 123 -16.16 -0.05 -16.96
CA THR A 123 -14.87 -0.34 -17.64
C THR A 123 -13.88 0.83 -17.71
N ASP A 124 -14.06 1.89 -16.90
CA ASP A 124 -13.09 3.00 -16.86
C ASP A 124 -11.92 2.68 -15.90
N PRO A 125 -10.65 2.69 -16.36
CA PRO A 125 -9.48 2.45 -15.51
C PRO A 125 -9.39 3.40 -14.30
N MET A 126 -9.78 4.67 -14.46
CA MET A 126 -9.69 5.66 -13.39
C MET A 126 -10.77 5.46 -12.33
N LEU A 127 -11.96 4.98 -12.71
CA LEU A 127 -13.00 4.62 -11.75
C LEU A 127 -12.57 3.41 -10.90
N VAL A 128 -11.92 2.41 -11.52
CA VAL A 128 -11.31 1.29 -10.80
C VAL A 128 -10.25 1.80 -9.82
N LEU A 129 -9.37 2.70 -10.25
CA LEU A 129 -8.29 3.26 -9.44
C LEU A 129 -8.84 4.06 -8.23
N VAL A 130 -9.88 4.90 -8.43
CA VAL A 130 -10.59 5.58 -7.33
C VAL A 130 -11.24 4.57 -6.38
N SER A 131 -11.94 3.55 -6.89
CA SER A 131 -12.61 2.56 -6.04
C SER A 131 -11.63 1.80 -5.15
N LEU A 132 -10.46 1.44 -5.71
CA LEU A 132 -9.36 0.81 -4.98
C LEU A 132 -8.77 1.74 -3.91
N GLY A 133 -8.51 3.00 -4.26
CA GLY A 133 -8.03 4.02 -3.32
C GLY A 133 -8.98 4.21 -2.13
N VAL A 134 -10.29 4.35 -2.39
CA VAL A 134 -11.33 4.47 -1.35
C VAL A 134 -11.32 3.26 -0.41
N VAL A 135 -11.30 2.03 -0.96
CA VAL A 135 -11.30 0.80 -0.14
C VAL A 135 -10.02 0.69 0.69
N LEU A 136 -8.84 0.90 0.10
CA LEU A 136 -7.56 0.81 0.83
C LEU A 136 -7.48 1.85 1.96
N THR A 137 -7.81 3.12 1.66
CA THR A 137 -7.84 4.19 2.68
C THR A 137 -8.85 3.87 3.78
N ALA A 138 -10.06 3.40 3.46
CA ALA A 138 -11.07 3.07 4.47
C ALA A 138 -10.62 1.93 5.40
N LEU A 139 -10.02 0.87 4.86
CA LEU A 139 -9.54 -0.26 5.66
C LEU A 139 -8.37 0.12 6.58
N CYS A 140 -7.42 0.90 6.09
CA CYS A 140 -6.29 1.36 6.90
C CYS A 140 -6.68 2.45 7.91
N LEU A 141 -7.72 3.26 7.62
CA LEU A 141 -8.35 4.13 8.62
C LEU A 141 -9.05 3.31 9.73
N LEU A 142 -9.76 2.23 9.40
CA LEU A 142 -10.37 1.36 10.41
C LEU A 142 -9.31 0.70 11.31
N GLY A 143 -8.21 0.23 10.74
CA GLY A 143 -7.07 -0.33 11.51
C GLY A 143 -6.41 0.70 12.43
N SER A 144 -6.06 1.88 11.90
CA SER A 144 -5.39 2.94 12.67
C SER A 144 -6.29 3.58 13.74
N VAL A 145 -7.55 3.90 13.42
CA VAL A 145 -8.52 4.43 14.41
C VAL A 145 -8.85 3.36 15.46
N GLY A 146 -8.98 2.09 15.06
CA GLY A 146 -9.15 0.97 15.98
C GLY A 146 -8.01 0.89 17.00
N ALA A 147 -6.76 0.90 16.51
CA ALA A 147 -5.56 0.86 17.35
C ALA A 147 -5.44 2.06 18.29
N LEU A 148 -5.68 3.29 17.82
CA LEU A 148 -5.63 4.49 18.65
C LEU A 148 -6.70 4.51 19.75
N ARG A 149 -7.95 4.15 19.39
CA ARG A 149 -9.11 4.21 20.30
C ARG A 149 -9.27 2.99 21.21
N GLU A 150 -8.38 1.98 21.10
CA GLU A 150 -8.47 0.68 21.76
C GLU A 150 -9.87 0.02 21.57
N ASN A 151 -10.48 0.29 20.41
CA ASN A 151 -11.85 -0.14 20.14
C ASN A 151 -11.83 -1.55 19.54
N GLY A 152 -11.96 -2.53 20.43
CA GLY A 152 -12.04 -3.95 20.08
C GLY A 152 -13.16 -4.36 19.11
N VAL A 153 -14.16 -3.50 18.83
CA VAL A 153 -15.11 -3.74 17.73
C VAL A 153 -14.48 -3.41 16.38
N LEU A 154 -13.82 -2.24 16.26
CA LEU A 154 -13.07 -1.86 15.05
C LEU A 154 -11.92 -2.84 14.76
N LEU A 155 -11.16 -3.28 15.77
CA LEU A 155 -10.14 -4.32 15.58
C LEU A 155 -10.74 -5.64 15.07
N LYS A 156 -11.92 -6.05 15.57
CA LYS A 156 -12.60 -7.26 15.08
C LYS A 156 -13.02 -7.13 13.62
N VAL A 157 -13.60 -6.00 13.22
CA VAL A 157 -13.98 -5.72 11.82
C VAL A 157 -12.74 -5.67 10.91
N PHE A 158 -11.70 -4.93 11.30
CA PHE A 158 -10.44 -4.85 10.57
C PHE A 158 -9.79 -6.24 10.41
N SER A 159 -9.66 -7.00 11.49
CA SER A 159 -9.12 -8.36 11.45
C SER A 159 -9.95 -9.31 10.59
N ALA A 160 -11.28 -9.17 10.58
CA ALA A 160 -12.15 -10.00 9.75
C ALA A 160 -11.96 -9.68 8.26
N VAL A 161 -11.88 -8.40 7.89
CA VAL A 161 -11.64 -8.02 6.48
C VAL A 161 -10.24 -8.42 6.01
N VAL A 162 -9.19 -8.23 6.82
CA VAL A 162 -7.83 -8.68 6.46
C VAL A 162 -7.77 -10.21 6.31
N LEU A 163 -8.52 -10.98 7.12
CA LEU A 163 -8.64 -12.43 6.96
C LEU A 163 -9.37 -12.82 5.67
N VAL A 164 -10.43 -12.10 5.29
CA VAL A 164 -11.14 -12.30 4.00
C VAL A 164 -10.23 -11.95 2.81
N LEU A 165 -9.43 -10.87 2.89
CA LEU A 165 -8.46 -10.51 1.86
C LEU A 165 -7.36 -11.57 1.70
N LEU A 166 -6.87 -12.13 2.81
CA LEU A 166 -5.89 -13.24 2.79
C LEU A 166 -6.48 -14.48 2.11
N ALA A 167 -7.70 -14.87 2.48
CA ALA A 167 -8.40 -16.00 1.86
C ALA A 167 -8.66 -15.76 0.36
N ALA A 168 -9.06 -14.53 -0.02
CA ALA A 168 -9.25 -14.14 -1.41
C ALA A 168 -7.94 -14.15 -2.20
N GLN A 169 -6.82 -13.70 -1.62
CA GLN A 169 -5.51 -13.74 -2.27
C GLN A 169 -5.04 -15.18 -2.54
N VAL A 170 -5.24 -16.10 -1.60
CA VAL A 170 -4.94 -17.53 -1.79
C VAL A 170 -5.86 -18.14 -2.85
N LEU A 171 -7.16 -17.80 -2.85
CA LEU A 171 -8.10 -18.28 -3.86
C LEU A 171 -7.75 -17.77 -5.27
N VAL A 172 -7.41 -16.48 -5.41
CA VAL A 172 -6.97 -15.89 -6.68
C VAL A 172 -5.67 -16.53 -7.16
N ALA A 173 -4.71 -16.81 -6.27
CA ALA A 173 -3.49 -17.53 -6.64
C ALA A 173 -3.80 -18.92 -7.21
N ILE A 174 -4.67 -19.70 -6.55
CA ILE A 174 -5.09 -21.03 -7.03
C ILE A 174 -5.81 -20.93 -8.38
N LEU A 175 -6.79 -20.03 -8.51
CA LEU A 175 -7.53 -19.82 -9.76
C LEU A 175 -6.62 -19.36 -10.90
N SER A 176 -5.64 -18.49 -10.63
CA SER A 176 -4.67 -18.02 -11.63
C SER A 176 -3.81 -19.14 -12.23
N TYR A 177 -3.66 -20.26 -11.52
CA TYR A 177 -2.99 -21.45 -12.02
C TYR A 177 -3.95 -22.41 -12.74
N THR A 178 -5.19 -22.56 -12.27
CA THR A 178 -6.15 -23.54 -12.82
C THR A 178 -6.99 -23.04 -14.00
N THR A 179 -7.11 -21.72 -14.22
CA THR A 179 -7.94 -21.15 -15.30
C THR A 179 -7.17 -20.26 -16.29
N GLN A 180 -5.88 -20.53 -16.49
CA GLN A 180 -4.98 -19.73 -17.35
C GLN A 180 -5.54 -19.43 -18.75
N ASP A 181 -6.13 -20.41 -19.44
CA ASP A 181 -6.74 -20.20 -20.76
C ASP A 181 -7.93 -19.24 -20.73
N GLN A 182 -8.76 -19.30 -19.68
CA GLN A 182 -9.87 -18.37 -19.49
C GLN A 182 -9.36 -16.96 -19.21
N ILE A 183 -8.32 -16.83 -18.39
CA ILE A 183 -7.67 -15.55 -18.09
C ILE A 183 -7.07 -14.94 -19.37
N ARG A 184 -6.41 -15.73 -20.22
CA ARG A 184 -5.96 -15.28 -21.56
C ARG A 184 -7.14 -14.82 -22.42
N GLY A 185 -8.27 -15.54 -22.40
CA GLY A 185 -9.49 -15.15 -23.10
C GLY A 185 -10.06 -13.80 -22.62
N TYR A 186 -10.11 -13.56 -21.31
CA TYR A 186 -10.53 -12.29 -20.74
C TYR A 186 -9.56 -11.15 -21.07
N LEU A 187 -8.25 -11.38 -20.98
CA LEU A 187 -7.22 -10.41 -21.36
C LEU A 187 -7.30 -10.06 -22.85
N ARG A 188 -7.54 -11.04 -23.73
CA ARG A 188 -7.78 -10.82 -25.17
C ARG A 188 -9.00 -9.93 -25.41
N SER A 189 -10.13 -10.26 -24.78
CA SER A 189 -11.37 -9.48 -24.92
C SER A 189 -11.21 -8.05 -24.40
N GLY A 190 -10.53 -7.87 -23.26
CA GLY A 190 -10.20 -6.56 -22.70
C GLY A 190 -9.29 -5.74 -23.61
N MET A 191 -8.22 -6.35 -24.14
CA MET A 191 -7.28 -5.65 -25.03
C MET A 191 -7.93 -5.27 -26.37
N LEU A 192 -8.71 -6.16 -26.99
CA LEU A 192 -9.46 -5.82 -28.21
C LEU A 192 -10.50 -4.72 -27.96
N THR A 193 -11.12 -4.68 -26.78
CA THR A 193 -12.03 -3.60 -26.38
C THR A 193 -11.29 -2.26 -26.20
N ALA A 194 -10.09 -2.28 -25.61
CA ALA A 194 -9.24 -1.10 -25.48
C ALA A 194 -8.76 -0.60 -26.85
N MET A 195 -8.30 -1.50 -27.74
CA MET A 195 -7.91 -1.19 -29.11
C MET A 195 -9.08 -0.60 -29.92
N ALA A 196 -10.29 -1.15 -29.80
CA ALA A 196 -11.47 -0.62 -30.48
C ALA A 196 -11.82 0.83 -30.03
N ARG A 197 -11.55 1.19 -28.77
CA ARG A 197 -11.78 2.53 -28.19
C ARG A 197 -10.52 3.41 -28.14
N TYR A 198 -9.41 3.00 -28.75
CA TYR A 198 -8.09 3.66 -28.63
C TYR A 198 -8.02 5.13 -29.08
N GLN A 199 -8.95 5.61 -29.92
CA GLN A 199 -9.04 7.05 -30.27
C GLN A 199 -10.17 7.78 -29.53
N ASP A 200 -11.00 7.05 -28.77
CA ASP A 200 -12.21 7.52 -28.09
C ASP A 200 -12.00 7.74 -26.58
N ASP A 201 -11.03 7.06 -25.97
CA ASP A 201 -10.71 7.14 -24.53
C ASP A 201 -9.19 7.26 -24.35
N LEU A 202 -8.74 8.38 -23.77
CA LEU A 202 -7.32 8.71 -23.56
C LEU A 202 -6.60 7.72 -22.64
N ASP A 203 -7.32 7.02 -21.77
CA ASP A 203 -6.73 6.14 -20.76
C ASP A 203 -6.60 4.73 -21.31
N LEU A 204 -7.57 4.28 -22.11
CA LEU A 204 -7.43 3.06 -22.91
C LEU A 204 -6.32 3.23 -23.95
N ARG A 205 -6.18 4.44 -24.51
CA ARG A 205 -5.04 4.80 -25.36
C ARG A 205 -3.71 4.67 -24.60
N PHE A 206 -3.56 5.38 -23.49
CA PHE A 206 -2.34 5.35 -22.68
C PHE A 206 -1.96 3.93 -22.26
N ILE A 207 -2.93 3.11 -21.83
CA ILE A 207 -2.69 1.71 -21.44
C ILE A 207 -2.22 0.86 -22.64
N VAL A 208 -2.80 1.02 -23.83
CA VAL A 208 -2.37 0.27 -25.03
C VAL A 208 -0.99 0.73 -25.51
N ASP A 209 -0.74 2.04 -25.53
CA ASP A 209 0.57 2.63 -25.89
C ASP A 209 1.68 2.16 -24.93
N GLU A 210 1.43 2.17 -23.63
CA GLU A 210 2.35 1.73 -22.58
C GLU A 210 2.61 0.21 -22.65
N ILE A 211 1.58 -0.60 -22.93
CA ILE A 211 1.71 -2.06 -23.14
C ILE A 211 2.55 -2.37 -24.38
N GLN A 212 2.27 -1.74 -25.51
CA GLN A 212 2.96 -2.01 -26.78
C GLN A 212 4.44 -1.58 -26.72
N THR A 213 4.71 -0.43 -26.09
CA THR A 213 6.07 0.10 -25.92
C THR A 213 6.90 -0.77 -24.96
N ASN A 214 6.39 -1.12 -23.78
CA ASN A 214 7.16 -1.88 -22.78
C ASN A 214 7.34 -3.37 -23.12
N LEU A 215 6.41 -3.98 -23.86
CA LEU A 215 6.47 -5.41 -24.22
C LEU A 215 6.93 -5.67 -25.65
N GLN A 216 7.23 -4.60 -26.42
CA GLN A 216 7.72 -4.66 -27.81
C GLN A 216 6.86 -5.57 -28.68
N CYS A 217 5.59 -5.18 -28.80
CA CYS A 217 4.51 -6.00 -29.36
C CYS A 217 3.47 -5.15 -30.10
N CYS A 218 2.66 -5.78 -30.95
CA CYS A 218 1.55 -5.10 -31.63
C CYS A 218 0.30 -5.97 -31.66
N GLY A 219 -0.86 -5.37 -31.41
CA GLY A 219 -2.14 -6.07 -31.31
C GLY A 219 -2.23 -7.03 -30.11
N ALA A 220 -3.28 -7.85 -30.07
CA ALA A 220 -3.55 -8.74 -28.94
C ALA A 220 -2.82 -10.08 -29.10
N ASP A 221 -3.08 -10.78 -30.20
CA ASP A 221 -2.33 -11.95 -30.65
C ASP A 221 -1.50 -11.65 -31.92
N ASP A 222 -1.91 -10.69 -32.75
CA ASP A 222 -1.21 -10.29 -33.99
C ASP A 222 -1.44 -8.80 -34.34
N TYR A 223 -0.50 -8.18 -35.07
CA TYR A 223 -0.58 -6.78 -35.52
C TYR A 223 -1.85 -6.44 -36.33
N ARG A 224 -2.50 -7.43 -36.98
CA ARG A 224 -3.76 -7.26 -37.71
C ARG A 224 -4.99 -7.15 -36.83
N ASP A 225 -4.90 -7.45 -35.53
CA ASP A 225 -6.00 -7.18 -34.57
C ASP A 225 -6.43 -5.70 -34.56
N TRP A 226 -5.58 -4.78 -35.06
CA TRP A 226 -5.94 -3.37 -35.25
C TRP A 226 -7.11 -3.12 -36.22
N GLU A 227 -7.53 -4.12 -37.00
CA GLU A 227 -8.74 -4.04 -37.82
C GLU A 227 -10.03 -3.80 -37.00
N VAL A 228 -10.05 -4.12 -35.69
CA VAL A 228 -11.19 -3.84 -34.80
C VAL A 228 -11.43 -2.35 -34.52
N ASN A 229 -10.46 -1.48 -34.82
CA ASN A 229 -10.57 -0.04 -34.61
C ASN A 229 -11.03 0.66 -35.90
N ILE A 230 -12.09 1.48 -35.79
CA ILE A 230 -12.74 2.15 -36.94
C ILE A 230 -11.82 3.09 -37.75
N TYR A 231 -10.69 3.53 -37.19
CA TYR A 231 -9.71 4.39 -37.87
C TYR A 231 -8.58 3.60 -38.54
N TYR A 232 -8.24 2.42 -38.00
CA TYR A 232 -7.16 1.55 -38.51
C TYR A 232 -7.67 0.43 -39.43
N ASN A 233 -8.97 0.13 -39.40
CA ASN A 233 -9.63 -0.83 -40.30
C ASN A 233 -9.29 -0.54 -41.78
N CYS A 234 -9.03 -1.59 -42.57
CA CYS A 234 -8.64 -1.45 -43.97
C CYS A 234 -9.70 -0.81 -44.89
N SER A 235 -10.97 -0.75 -44.45
CA SER A 235 -12.08 -0.11 -45.17
C SER A 235 -12.28 1.37 -44.78
N ALA A 236 -11.51 1.90 -43.84
CA ALA A 236 -11.64 3.29 -43.40
C ALA A 236 -11.14 4.29 -44.47
N PRO A 237 -11.76 5.47 -44.60
CA PRO A 237 -11.35 6.48 -45.59
C PRO A 237 -10.15 7.34 -45.17
N GLY A 238 -9.57 7.10 -43.98
CA GLY A 238 -8.50 7.92 -43.39
C GLY A 238 -7.09 7.41 -43.68
N VAL A 239 -6.09 8.27 -43.48
CA VAL A 239 -4.66 7.94 -43.67
C VAL A 239 -4.11 6.87 -42.71
N LEU A 240 -4.90 6.50 -41.69
CA LEU A 240 -4.59 5.44 -40.73
C LEU A 240 -5.09 4.05 -41.17
N ALA A 241 -5.86 3.95 -42.26
CA ALA A 241 -6.45 2.70 -42.74
C ALA A 241 -5.40 1.67 -43.14
N CYS A 242 -5.59 0.42 -42.73
CA CYS A 242 -4.58 -0.65 -42.79
C CYS A 242 -3.29 -0.34 -42.02
N GLY A 243 -3.28 0.66 -41.14
CA GLY A 243 -2.12 1.03 -40.34
C GLY A 243 -2.13 0.40 -38.95
N VAL A 244 -1.09 0.72 -38.19
CA VAL A 244 -1.01 0.49 -36.72
C VAL A 244 -0.53 1.78 -36.05
N PRO A 245 -0.75 2.00 -34.75
CA PRO A 245 -0.10 3.10 -34.02
C PRO A 245 1.42 2.98 -34.07
N ALA A 246 2.11 4.11 -33.97
CA ALA A 246 3.58 4.12 -34.03
C ALA A 246 4.26 3.53 -32.78
N THR A 247 3.51 3.22 -31.72
CA THR A 247 3.93 2.40 -30.57
C THR A 247 4.10 0.91 -30.91
N CYS A 248 3.51 0.43 -32.01
CA CYS A 248 3.81 -0.89 -32.59
C CYS A 248 5.14 -0.94 -33.37
N CYS A 249 5.79 0.18 -33.64
CA CYS A 249 6.95 0.21 -34.54
C CYS A 249 8.23 -0.26 -33.84
N VAL A 250 9.05 -1.01 -34.58
CA VAL A 250 10.43 -1.25 -34.17
C VAL A 250 11.14 0.09 -34.18
N ASP A 251 11.69 0.49 -33.04
CA ASP A 251 12.38 1.76 -32.91
C ASP A 251 13.61 1.76 -33.84
N PRO A 252 13.71 2.66 -34.85
CA PRO A 252 14.77 2.62 -35.86
C PRO A 252 16.10 3.19 -35.31
N LEU A 253 16.37 2.99 -34.02
CA LEU A 253 17.04 3.97 -33.18
C LEU A 253 18.13 3.41 -32.25
N GLU A 254 18.90 2.42 -32.71
CA GLU A 254 20.26 2.26 -32.16
C GLU A 254 21.18 3.46 -32.48
N ASN A 255 20.81 4.36 -33.42
CA ASN A 255 21.64 5.53 -33.80
C ASN A 255 20.93 6.77 -34.41
N GLY A 256 19.60 6.82 -34.45
CA GLY A 256 18.87 7.99 -34.97
C GLY A 256 18.58 9.06 -33.90
N THR A 257 18.02 10.21 -34.32
CA THR A 257 17.61 11.31 -33.41
C THR A 257 16.17 11.81 -33.64
N VAL A 258 15.41 11.17 -34.54
CA VAL A 258 14.03 11.56 -34.89
C VAL A 258 13.15 10.31 -34.92
N TRP A 259 12.08 10.32 -34.14
CA TRP A 259 11.09 9.24 -34.10
C TRP A 259 10.17 9.30 -35.33
N ASN A 260 10.06 8.19 -36.06
CA ASN A 260 9.27 8.10 -37.28
C ASN A 260 7.80 7.77 -36.97
N SER A 261 6.95 8.79 -36.82
CA SER A 261 5.51 8.60 -36.56
C SER A 261 4.71 7.96 -37.72
N GLN A 262 5.33 7.74 -38.89
CA GLN A 262 4.68 7.21 -40.09
C GLN A 262 5.01 5.73 -40.39
N CYS A 263 5.89 5.11 -39.59
CA CYS A 263 6.29 3.70 -39.72
C CYS A 263 5.11 2.72 -39.79
N GLY A 264 4.03 2.96 -39.04
CA GLY A 264 2.86 2.09 -38.98
C GLY A 264 1.86 2.27 -40.13
N VAL A 265 2.06 3.23 -41.05
CA VAL A 265 1.08 3.53 -42.12
C VAL A 265 1.03 2.41 -43.15
N GLY A 266 -0.14 1.80 -43.33
CA GLY A 266 -0.34 0.70 -44.27
C GLY A 266 0.29 -0.64 -43.84
N ALA A 267 0.84 -0.74 -42.62
CA ALA A 267 1.58 -1.92 -42.17
C ALA A 267 0.81 -3.26 -42.25
N GLN A 268 -0.53 -3.24 -42.10
CA GLN A 268 -1.37 -4.44 -42.24
C GLN A 268 -1.38 -5.02 -43.68
N LYS A 269 -0.96 -4.24 -44.69
CA LYS A 269 -0.85 -4.65 -46.10
C LYS A 269 0.57 -5.12 -46.49
N LEU A 270 1.55 -5.04 -45.59
CA LEU A 270 2.90 -5.53 -45.86
C LEU A 270 2.94 -7.06 -45.85
N ASP A 271 3.88 -7.62 -46.62
CA ASP A 271 4.31 -9.00 -46.44
C ASP A 271 5.01 -9.15 -45.07
N GLU A 272 4.84 -10.29 -44.40
CA GLU A 272 5.37 -10.55 -43.07
C GLU A 272 6.91 -10.35 -43.00
N PHE A 273 7.63 -10.72 -44.07
CA PHE A 273 9.07 -10.51 -44.18
C PHE A 273 9.46 -9.01 -44.23
N THR A 274 8.55 -8.14 -44.65
CA THR A 274 8.74 -6.68 -44.68
C THR A 274 8.19 -6.00 -43.43
N ALA A 275 7.10 -6.53 -42.85
CA ALA A 275 6.53 -6.03 -41.60
C ALA A 275 7.52 -6.16 -40.42
N GLN A 276 8.23 -7.29 -40.30
CA GLN A 276 9.18 -7.56 -39.21
C GLN A 276 10.32 -6.52 -39.06
N THR A 277 10.64 -5.75 -40.11
CA THR A 277 11.72 -4.75 -40.08
C THR A 277 11.23 -3.34 -39.76
N VAL A 278 9.91 -3.16 -39.58
CA VAL A 278 9.26 -1.86 -39.34
C VAL A 278 8.35 -1.90 -38.11
N ILE A 279 7.69 -3.03 -37.83
CA ILE A 279 6.76 -3.22 -36.71
C ILE A 279 7.01 -4.52 -35.95
N PHE A 280 6.65 -4.52 -34.65
CA PHE A 280 6.65 -5.73 -33.85
C PHE A 280 5.50 -6.65 -34.27
N LEU A 281 5.81 -7.79 -34.92
CA LEU A 281 4.81 -8.76 -35.37
C LEU A 281 4.05 -9.44 -34.21
N GLY A 282 4.73 -9.68 -33.08
CA GLY A 282 4.20 -10.51 -31.99
C GLY A 282 3.11 -9.80 -31.18
N GLY A 283 1.98 -10.47 -30.98
CA GLY A 283 0.88 -10.01 -30.12
C GLY A 283 1.26 -9.84 -28.65
N CYS A 284 0.69 -8.81 -28.02
CA CYS A 284 1.02 -8.44 -26.65
C CYS A 284 0.58 -9.47 -25.60
N LEU A 285 -0.39 -10.35 -25.86
CA LEU A 285 -0.72 -11.46 -24.95
C LEU A 285 0.44 -12.46 -24.83
N GLY A 286 1.12 -12.74 -25.95
CA GLY A 286 2.37 -13.52 -25.97
C GLY A 286 3.58 -12.73 -25.44
N GLY A 287 3.51 -11.40 -25.41
CA GLY A 287 4.44 -10.55 -24.65
C GLY A 287 4.25 -10.69 -23.14
N ILE A 288 3.01 -10.59 -22.66
CA ILE A 288 2.63 -10.71 -21.25
C ILE A 288 3.05 -12.07 -20.69
N SER A 289 2.80 -13.19 -21.40
CA SER A 289 3.19 -14.52 -20.92
C SER A 289 4.71 -14.65 -20.75
N ARG A 290 5.50 -14.23 -21.75
CA ARG A 290 6.97 -14.21 -21.68
C ARG A 290 7.48 -13.31 -20.56
N TRP A 291 6.88 -12.14 -20.37
CA TRP A 291 7.24 -11.21 -19.31
C TRP A 291 6.96 -11.81 -17.92
N ILE A 292 5.81 -12.49 -17.74
CA ILE A 292 5.48 -13.21 -16.51
C ILE A 292 6.47 -14.35 -16.27
N GLU A 293 6.78 -15.17 -17.28
CA GLU A 293 7.75 -16.26 -17.18
C GLU A 293 9.15 -15.76 -16.79
N GLN A 294 9.59 -14.62 -17.34
CA GLN A 294 10.86 -13.98 -17.01
C GLN A 294 10.89 -13.40 -15.59
N HIS A 295 9.77 -12.83 -15.11
CA HIS A 295 9.68 -12.14 -13.81
C HIS A 295 9.01 -12.95 -12.70
N GLN A 296 8.66 -14.21 -12.94
CA GLN A 296 7.88 -15.07 -12.02
C GLN A 296 8.47 -15.13 -10.60
N GLY A 297 9.79 -15.15 -10.45
CA GLY A 297 10.46 -15.15 -9.16
C GLY A 297 10.26 -13.85 -8.37
N LEU A 298 10.23 -12.71 -9.04
CA LEU A 298 9.95 -11.40 -8.43
C LEU A 298 8.46 -11.28 -8.06
N ILE A 299 7.56 -11.69 -8.97
CA ILE A 299 6.11 -11.70 -8.73
C ILE A 299 5.76 -12.60 -7.54
N GLY A 300 6.29 -13.82 -7.50
CA GLY A 300 6.13 -14.75 -6.39
C GLY A 300 6.70 -14.22 -5.07
N THR A 301 7.87 -13.57 -5.11
CA THR A 301 8.47 -12.93 -3.92
C THR A 301 7.56 -11.83 -3.36
N ILE A 302 7.02 -10.95 -4.22
CA ILE A 302 6.06 -9.91 -3.80
C ILE A 302 4.81 -10.55 -3.19
N GLY A 303 4.26 -11.59 -3.82
CA GLY A 303 3.10 -12.32 -3.29
C GLY A 303 3.33 -12.90 -1.89
N ILE A 304 4.49 -13.53 -1.66
CA ILE A 304 4.90 -14.07 -0.36
C ILE A 304 5.08 -12.96 0.69
N VAL A 305 5.71 -11.83 0.31
CA VAL A 305 5.87 -10.67 1.22
C VAL A 305 4.51 -10.09 1.62
N VAL A 306 3.57 -9.93 0.68
CA VAL A 306 2.21 -9.42 0.97
C VAL A 306 1.46 -10.36 1.92
N LEU A 307 1.50 -11.68 1.68
CA LEU A 307 0.91 -12.67 2.59
C LEU A 307 1.55 -12.61 3.99
N GLY A 308 2.88 -12.51 4.07
CA GLY A 308 3.61 -12.36 5.33
C GLY A 308 3.21 -11.11 6.11
N VAL A 309 3.04 -9.96 5.43
CA VAL A 309 2.59 -8.70 6.03
C VAL A 309 1.14 -8.78 6.51
N GLN A 310 0.25 -9.48 5.79
CA GLN A 310 -1.13 -9.71 6.25
C GLN A 310 -1.18 -10.62 7.48
N ILE A 311 -0.44 -11.74 7.47
CA ILE A 311 -0.35 -12.67 8.61
C ILE A 311 0.23 -11.96 9.85
N LEU A 312 1.27 -11.15 9.68
CA LEU A 312 1.84 -10.35 10.76
C LEU A 312 0.83 -9.32 11.27
N THR A 313 0.14 -8.60 10.39
CA THR A 313 -0.92 -7.65 10.74
C THR A 313 -2.03 -8.32 11.56
N LEU A 314 -2.47 -9.53 11.18
CA LEU A 314 -3.47 -10.32 11.89
C LEU A 314 -2.96 -10.78 13.27
N PHE A 315 -1.71 -11.26 13.37
CA PHE A 315 -1.11 -11.65 14.64
C PHE A 315 -1.01 -10.47 15.61
N ILE A 316 -0.55 -9.30 15.14
CA ILE A 316 -0.45 -8.09 15.95
C ILE A 316 -1.83 -7.60 16.39
N THR A 317 -2.80 -7.59 15.47
CA THR A 317 -4.19 -7.18 15.77
C THR A 317 -4.86 -8.12 16.78
N THR A 318 -4.67 -9.44 16.66
CA THR A 318 -5.27 -10.42 17.58
C THR A 318 -4.66 -10.35 18.98
N ARG A 319 -3.34 -10.14 19.12
CA ARG A 319 -2.70 -9.92 20.43
C ARG A 319 -3.12 -8.61 21.09
N LEU A 320 -3.24 -7.52 20.32
CA LEU A 320 -3.76 -6.26 20.84
C LEU A 320 -5.24 -6.40 21.26
N LEU A 321 -6.04 -7.15 20.50
CA LEU A 321 -7.45 -7.45 20.82
C LEU A 321 -7.60 -8.32 22.09
N GLU A 322 -6.71 -9.30 22.28
CA GLU A 322 -6.65 -10.15 23.47
C GLU A 322 -6.32 -9.33 24.73
N SER A 323 -5.29 -8.49 24.67
CA SER A 323 -4.91 -7.54 25.74
C SER A 323 -6.10 -6.62 26.12
N ILE A 324 -6.75 -5.99 25.14
CA ILE A 324 -7.93 -5.13 25.36
C ILE A 324 -9.11 -5.90 25.98
N GLN A 325 -9.32 -7.17 25.62
CA GLN A 325 -10.38 -7.99 26.22
C GLN A 325 -10.04 -8.41 27.65
N TRP A 326 -8.78 -8.78 27.93
CA TRP A 326 -8.30 -9.10 29.27
C TRP A 326 -8.46 -7.91 30.23
N HIS A 327 -8.11 -6.70 29.77
CA HIS A 327 -8.25 -5.47 30.56
C HIS A 327 -9.71 -5.14 30.88
N LYS A 328 -10.63 -5.38 29.93
CA LYS A 328 -12.08 -5.21 30.16
C LYS A 328 -12.66 -6.28 31.09
N ALA A 329 -12.18 -7.51 31.01
CA ALA A 329 -12.55 -8.57 31.95
C ALA A 329 -12.11 -8.21 33.39
N LEU A 330 -10.83 -7.87 33.58
CA LEU A 330 -10.30 -7.43 34.88
C LEU A 330 -11.06 -6.24 35.47
N TYR A 331 -11.40 -5.24 34.65
CA TYR A 331 -12.19 -4.08 35.10
C TYR A 331 -13.59 -4.50 35.58
N ASN A 332 -14.25 -5.40 34.86
CA ASN A 332 -15.58 -5.88 35.21
C ASN A 332 -15.58 -6.79 36.46
N THR A 333 -14.55 -7.61 36.67
CA THR A 333 -14.42 -8.49 37.85
C THR A 333 -14.14 -7.73 39.15
N VAL A 334 -13.68 -6.47 39.07
CA VAL A 334 -13.34 -5.62 40.22
C VAL A 334 -14.51 -4.71 40.64
N LYS A 335 -15.63 -4.70 39.90
CA LYS A 335 -16.76 -3.79 40.11
C LYS A 335 -17.99 -4.48 40.70
#